data_AF-A0A0P1KWL0-F1
#
_entry.id   AF-A0A0P1KWL0-F1
#
_cell.length_a   1.000
_cell.length_b   1.000
_cell.length_c   1.000
_cell.angle_alpha   90.00
_cell.angle_beta   90.00
_cell.angle_gamma   90.00
#
_symmetry.space_group_name_H-M   'P 1'
#
loop_
_entity.id
_entity.type
_entity.pdbx_description
1 polymer ?
#
loop_
_entity_poly.entity_id
_entity_poly.type
_entity_poly.pdbx_seq_one_letter_code
_entity_poly.pdbx_strand_id
1 'polypeptide(L)'
;MAPEHAHNKSSKNLRLVREEKLVPGAMGRSGYERAYFQRLSAVTEARERREVPHAHRDYETNPSNENENGISLELKQGKLRTQEKTASLKSVGTDNQNAENTESDGDLPIEEVYDLKVIPQDVDEQELQKLRQENDRNPLRADIGAEIDVEKAREEEIAFLLPQHSPPSHGPAVSEEEHFQRVTRVRNSYMQKLQLPRPLLAEELLEKTQKYLLLVERILSGQRPSMYYEHARNAFKRSRRAVLSIDEFRRLDLSLFTAGYYGVRRQMLVAVEVLHHYRELMARQTNRVLRWWGASDFAQYVLAPELLSALCQDEMNLPTLEDAWDVMEATTEFGLVVADDGPLEEWEVPAHLARLEAAGHNPNWQGDTHYGKE
;
A
#
# COMPACT_ATOMS: atom_id res chain seq x y z
N MET A 1 26.39 -58.97 58.50
CA MET A 1 25.68 -57.70 58.21
C MET A 1 26.52 -56.94 57.19
N ALA A 2 25.87 -56.49 56.11
CA ALA A 2 26.37 -55.77 54.92
C ALA A 2 27.49 -54.72 55.19
N PRO A 3 28.31 -54.30 54.19
CA PRO A 3 27.90 -54.08 52.80
C PRO A 3 28.83 -54.50 51.65
N GLU A 4 28.17 -54.60 50.51
CA GLU A 4 28.64 -54.83 49.15
C GLU A 4 29.39 -53.61 48.59
N HIS A 5 30.53 -53.85 47.95
CA HIS A 5 31.16 -52.90 47.02
C HIS A 5 31.34 -53.61 45.67
N ALA A 6 30.54 -53.19 44.68
CA ALA A 6 30.64 -53.66 43.31
C ALA A 6 31.75 -52.92 42.55
N HIS A 7 32.61 -53.71 41.93
CA HIS A 7 33.75 -53.28 41.14
C HIS A 7 33.34 -52.88 39.71
N ASN A 8 33.88 -51.72 39.33
CA ASN A 8 34.07 -51.21 37.98
C ASN A 8 34.94 -52.15 37.13
N LYS A 9 34.58 -52.40 35.85
CA LYS A 9 35.53 -52.44 34.70
C LYS A 9 34.86 -52.71 33.34
N SER A 10 35.22 -51.82 32.41
CA SER A 10 35.66 -52.10 31.03
C SER A 10 34.63 -52.27 29.89
N SER A 11 34.41 -51.15 29.20
CA SER A 11 34.65 -50.93 27.76
C SER A 11 34.69 -52.14 26.82
N LYS A 12 33.81 -52.12 25.81
CA LYS A 12 34.13 -52.48 24.41
C LYS A 12 33.05 -51.98 23.44
N ASN A 13 33.47 -51.07 22.55
CA ASN A 13 33.13 -50.95 21.13
C ASN A 13 31.69 -51.25 20.67
N LEU A 14 30.95 -50.20 20.31
CA LEU A 14 29.99 -50.25 19.22
C LEU A 14 30.07 -48.95 18.41
N ARG A 15 30.54 -49.13 17.17
CA ARG A 15 30.70 -48.15 16.11
C ARG A 15 29.56 -48.41 15.11
N LEU A 16 29.08 -47.34 14.47
CA LEU A 16 28.22 -47.30 13.27
C LEU A 16 26.77 -47.78 13.44
N VAL A 17 25.83 -46.85 13.49
CA VAL A 17 25.06 -46.30 12.34
C VAL A 17 24.13 -45.25 12.96
N ARG A 18 24.40 -43.97 12.71
CA ARG A 18 23.47 -42.89 13.02
C ARG A 18 23.08 -42.29 11.68
N GLU A 19 21.96 -42.77 11.14
CA GLU A 19 21.30 -42.15 10.00
C GLU A 19 20.86 -40.74 10.42
N GLU A 20 21.44 -39.75 9.76
CA GLU A 20 20.95 -38.38 9.74
C GLU A 20 19.61 -38.36 9.00
N LYS A 21 18.51 -38.40 9.74
CA LYS A 21 17.24 -37.86 9.24
C LYS A 21 17.31 -36.35 9.29
N LEU A 22 17.93 -35.76 8.26
CA LEU A 22 17.73 -34.36 7.90
C LEU A 22 16.26 -34.19 7.51
N VAL A 23 15.52 -33.46 8.35
CA VAL A 23 14.19 -32.94 8.05
C VAL A 23 14.38 -31.82 7.01
N PRO A 24 13.84 -31.94 5.79
CA PRO A 24 13.85 -30.85 4.81
C PRO A 24 12.72 -29.89 5.19
N GLY A 25 13.01 -29.00 6.13
CA GLY A 25 12.06 -28.01 6.66
C GLY A 25 12.69 -26.64 6.74
N ALA A 26 13.19 -26.12 5.61
CA ALA A 26 13.55 -24.71 5.50
C ALA A 26 13.59 -24.27 4.02
N MET A 27 12.85 -23.21 3.73
CA MET A 27 12.89 -22.39 2.51
C MET A 27 12.30 -22.99 1.22
N GLY A 28 11.02 -23.36 1.26
CA GLY A 28 10.18 -23.20 0.08
C GLY A 28 9.88 -21.72 -0.11
N ARG A 29 10.67 -20.99 -0.92
CA ARG A 29 10.23 -19.72 -1.49
C ARG A 29 8.90 -19.98 -2.19
N SER A 30 7.88 -19.16 -1.91
CA SER A 30 6.56 -19.31 -2.53
C SER A 30 6.74 -19.35 -4.05
N GLY A 31 6.21 -20.39 -4.72
CA GLY A 31 6.26 -20.49 -6.18
C GLY A 31 5.71 -19.23 -6.88
N TYR A 32 4.87 -18.49 -6.17
CA TYR A 32 4.37 -17.17 -6.52
C TYR A 32 5.46 -16.14 -6.77
N GLU A 33 6.41 -15.95 -5.84
CA GLU A 33 7.44 -14.91 -5.96
C GLU A 33 8.33 -15.17 -7.18
N ARG A 34 8.75 -16.43 -7.39
CA ARG A 34 9.55 -16.80 -8.57
C ARG A 34 8.79 -16.59 -9.87
N ALA A 35 7.51 -16.96 -9.92
CA ALA A 35 6.70 -16.78 -11.12
C ALA A 35 6.45 -15.30 -11.43
N TYR A 36 6.23 -14.48 -10.39
CA TYR A 36 6.05 -13.03 -10.49
C TYR A 36 7.31 -12.34 -11.03
N PHE A 37 8.49 -12.60 -10.46
CA PHE A 37 9.75 -11.99 -10.93
C PHE A 37 10.16 -12.47 -12.33
N GLN A 38 9.96 -13.76 -12.64
CA GLN A 38 10.22 -14.27 -13.99
C GLN A 38 9.32 -13.61 -15.04
N ARG A 39 8.06 -13.31 -14.71
CA ARG A 39 7.15 -12.59 -15.61
C ARG A 39 7.50 -11.12 -15.73
N LEU A 40 7.80 -10.43 -14.63
CA LEU A 40 8.24 -9.03 -14.67
C LEU A 40 9.49 -8.86 -15.54
N SER A 41 10.50 -9.72 -15.35
CA SER A 41 11.71 -9.76 -16.17
C SER A 41 11.41 -10.07 -17.64
N ALA A 42 10.48 -11.00 -17.93
CA ALA A 42 10.09 -11.29 -19.31
C ALA A 42 9.31 -10.13 -19.98
N VAL A 43 8.49 -9.40 -19.23
CA VAL A 43 7.73 -8.24 -19.72
C VAL A 43 8.65 -7.05 -19.97
N THR A 44 9.63 -6.79 -19.09
CA THR A 44 10.64 -5.75 -19.30
C THR A 44 11.54 -6.08 -20.50
N GLU A 45 12.02 -7.33 -20.63
CA GLU A 45 12.78 -7.78 -21.80
C GLU A 45 11.97 -7.69 -23.10
N ALA A 46 10.69 -8.05 -23.08
CA ALA A 46 9.82 -7.95 -24.25
C ALA A 46 9.54 -6.48 -24.65
N ARG A 47 9.55 -5.56 -23.67
CA ARG A 47 9.37 -4.12 -23.87
C ARG A 47 10.62 -3.47 -24.43
N GLU A 48 11.81 -3.83 -23.94
CA GLU A 48 13.09 -3.38 -24.49
C GLU A 48 13.31 -3.88 -25.93
N ARG A 49 12.78 -5.06 -26.27
CA ARG A 49 12.81 -5.59 -27.65
C ARG A 49 11.80 -4.94 -28.60
N ARG A 50 10.85 -4.15 -28.09
CA ARG A 50 9.89 -3.37 -28.90
C ARG A 50 10.33 -1.90 -28.99
N GLU A 51 11.58 -1.64 -29.32
CA GLU A 51 11.98 -0.35 -29.89
C GLU A 51 11.20 -0.12 -31.20
N VAL A 52 10.15 0.69 -31.12
CA VAL A 52 9.39 1.16 -32.28
C VAL A 52 10.23 2.23 -32.98
N PRO A 53 10.49 2.13 -34.29
CA PRO A 53 11.22 3.16 -35.00
C PRO A 53 10.41 4.47 -35.02
N HIS A 54 11.06 5.56 -34.61
CA HIS A 54 10.54 6.92 -34.72
C HIS A 54 10.18 7.25 -36.18
N ALA A 55 8.88 7.28 -36.47
CA ALA A 55 8.34 7.90 -37.67
C ALA A 55 7.68 9.22 -37.28
N HIS A 56 8.26 10.32 -37.78
CA HIS A 56 7.65 11.63 -37.85
C HIS A 56 6.23 11.52 -38.43
N ARG A 57 5.23 12.09 -37.74
CA ARG A 57 3.94 12.39 -38.34
C ARG A 57 3.51 13.80 -37.97
N ASP A 58 3.34 14.58 -39.02
CA ASP A 58 2.91 15.97 -39.02
C ASP A 58 1.47 16.10 -38.51
N TYR A 59 1.24 17.23 -37.84
CA TYR A 59 -0.02 17.63 -37.24
C TYR A 59 -0.93 18.22 -38.32
N GLU A 60 -2.10 17.64 -38.53
CA GLU A 60 -3.21 18.31 -39.20
C GLU A 60 -4.46 18.34 -38.32
N THR A 61 -5.10 19.50 -38.40
CA THR A 61 -6.15 20.09 -37.58
C THR A 61 -7.57 19.62 -37.89
N ASN A 62 -8.45 19.87 -36.88
CA ASN A 62 -9.92 20.09 -36.91
C ASN A 62 -10.87 18.87 -36.81
N PRO A 63 -12.15 19.08 -36.39
CA PRO A 63 -12.66 19.99 -35.34
C PRO A 63 -13.69 19.31 -34.41
N SER A 64 -14.01 20.05 -33.35
CA SER A 64 -15.19 20.06 -32.48
C SER A 64 -16.35 19.10 -32.79
N ASN A 65 -16.77 18.32 -31.79
CA ASN A 65 -18.17 17.91 -31.68
C ASN A 65 -18.61 17.92 -30.21
N GLU A 66 -19.49 18.86 -29.91
CA GLU A 66 -20.22 19.00 -28.65
C GLU A 66 -21.26 17.87 -28.55
N ASN A 67 -21.30 17.16 -27.42
CA ASN A 67 -22.52 16.51 -26.96
C ASN A 67 -22.38 16.23 -25.46
N GLU A 68 -22.77 17.22 -24.67
CA GLU A 68 -22.98 17.08 -23.24
C GLU A 68 -24.36 16.46 -22.98
N ASN A 69 -24.39 15.23 -22.47
CA ASN A 69 -25.52 14.68 -21.73
C ASN A 69 -24.97 14.18 -20.39
N GLY A 70 -24.77 15.12 -19.45
CA GLY A 70 -24.40 14.83 -18.08
C GLY A 70 -25.60 14.29 -17.30
N ILE A 71 -25.53 13.03 -16.87
CA ILE A 71 -26.42 12.45 -15.87
C ILE A 71 -25.92 12.94 -14.50
N SER A 72 -26.64 13.88 -13.90
CA SER A 72 -26.34 14.40 -12.56
C SER A 72 -26.75 13.36 -11.51
N LEU A 73 -25.77 12.62 -10.96
CA LEU A 73 -25.97 11.80 -9.77
C LEU A 73 -26.00 12.73 -8.54
N GLU A 74 -27.20 13.01 -8.03
CA GLU A 74 -27.35 13.61 -6.71
C GLU A 74 -26.86 12.62 -5.63
N LEU A 75 -25.58 12.70 -5.27
CA LEU A 75 -25.13 12.22 -3.96
C LEU A 75 -25.84 13.05 -2.90
N LYS A 76 -26.91 12.49 -2.32
CA LYS A 76 -27.58 13.09 -1.17
C LYS A 76 -26.58 13.20 -0.03
N GLN A 77 -26.06 14.41 0.19
CA GLN A 77 -25.28 14.78 1.36
C GLN A 77 -26.15 14.65 2.63
N GLY A 78 -26.23 13.43 3.15
CA GLY A 78 -26.83 13.10 4.43
C GLY A 78 -25.89 13.44 5.58
N LYS A 79 -25.82 14.73 5.95
CA LYS A 79 -25.16 15.20 7.18
C LYS A 79 -25.96 14.69 8.39
N LEU A 80 -25.51 13.58 9.00
CA LEU A 80 -25.94 13.16 10.33
C LEU A 80 -25.37 14.14 11.36
N ARG A 81 -26.11 15.20 11.64
CA ARG A 81 -25.86 16.10 12.76
C ARG A 81 -27.01 15.97 13.76
N THR A 82 -26.73 15.30 14.87
CA THR A 82 -27.59 15.25 16.05
C THR A 82 -27.82 16.68 16.54
N GLN A 83 -29.03 17.22 16.35
CA GLN A 83 -29.45 18.48 16.97
C GLN A 83 -30.13 18.16 18.30
N GLU A 84 -29.47 18.49 19.40
CA GLU A 84 -30.15 18.70 20.67
C GLU A 84 -30.92 20.02 20.62
N LYS A 85 -32.24 19.92 20.85
CA LYS A 85 -33.15 21.05 21.02
C LYS A 85 -32.84 21.77 22.33
N THR A 86 -32.54 23.06 22.26
CA THR A 86 -32.80 24.00 23.36
C THR A 86 -33.64 25.17 22.90
N ALA A 87 -34.47 25.65 23.82
CA ALA A 87 -35.66 26.43 23.55
C ALA A 87 -35.41 27.92 23.31
N SER A 88 -36.30 28.46 22.46
CA SER A 88 -36.53 29.84 22.10
C SER A 88 -36.76 30.79 23.29
N LEU A 89 -36.11 31.96 23.25
CA LEU A 89 -36.58 33.18 23.91
C LEU A 89 -36.38 34.38 22.98
N LYS A 90 -37.49 35.05 22.67
CA LYS A 90 -37.60 36.30 21.91
C LYS A 90 -37.11 37.46 22.77
N SER A 91 -36.44 38.45 22.18
CA SER A 91 -36.93 39.84 22.17
C SER A 91 -35.95 40.82 21.51
N VAL A 92 -36.52 41.67 20.65
CA VAL A 92 -36.28 43.11 20.48
C VAL A 92 -34.96 43.54 19.84
N GLY A 93 -35.10 44.28 18.73
CA GLY A 93 -34.00 44.80 17.94
C GLY A 93 -33.62 46.24 18.25
N THR A 94 -32.63 46.70 17.50
CA THR A 94 -32.42 48.10 17.10
C THR A 94 -31.47 48.10 15.92
N ASP A 95 -31.86 48.84 14.88
CA ASP A 95 -31.03 49.25 13.76
C ASP A 95 -29.78 50.00 14.25
N ASN A 96 -28.61 49.76 13.64
CA ASN A 96 -27.71 50.87 13.34
C ASN A 96 -26.71 50.54 12.21
N GLN A 97 -26.43 51.59 11.45
CA GLN A 97 -25.66 51.64 10.22
C GLN A 97 -24.14 51.59 10.45
N ASN A 98 -23.43 51.34 9.32
CA ASN A 98 -22.04 51.71 9.02
C ASN A 98 -20.92 50.87 9.65
N ALA A 99 -20.22 50.11 8.80
CA ALA A 99 -18.78 50.31 8.58
C ALA A 99 -18.33 49.43 7.39
N GLU A 100 -17.86 50.09 6.33
CA GLU A 100 -16.86 49.56 5.41
C GLU A 100 -15.70 48.92 6.19
N ASN A 101 -15.39 47.66 5.90
CA ASN A 101 -14.10 47.07 6.20
C ASN A 101 -13.67 46.23 4.99
N THR A 102 -12.83 46.84 4.18
CA THR A 102 -11.90 46.20 3.24
C THR A 102 -10.97 45.27 4.03
N GLU A 103 -11.20 43.96 3.96
CA GLU A 103 -10.21 42.97 4.37
C GLU A 103 -9.16 42.85 3.28
N SER A 104 -8.06 43.53 3.54
CA SER A 104 -6.76 43.37 2.89
C SER A 104 -6.21 41.99 3.26
N ASP A 105 -5.90 41.18 2.25
CA ASP A 105 -5.06 39.97 2.37
C ASP A 105 -3.76 40.35 3.08
N GLY A 106 -3.69 40.00 4.36
CA GLY A 106 -2.50 40.14 5.18
C GLY A 106 -1.61 38.94 4.97
N ASP A 107 -0.43 39.19 4.40
CA ASP A 107 0.74 38.33 4.52
C ASP A 107 0.86 37.83 5.96
N LEU A 108 0.72 36.52 6.14
CA LEU A 108 0.99 35.88 7.41
C LEU A 108 2.47 36.07 7.74
N PRO A 109 2.82 36.65 8.92
CA PRO A 109 4.21 36.74 9.33
C PRO A 109 4.74 35.31 9.49
N ILE A 110 5.87 35.06 8.83
CA ILE A 110 6.71 33.89 9.05
C ILE A 110 7.15 33.94 10.52
N GLU A 111 6.39 33.27 11.39
CA GLU A 111 6.75 33.09 12.78
C GLU A 111 8.07 32.31 12.84
N GLU A 112 9.06 33.02 13.38
CA GLU A 112 10.21 32.57 14.15
C GLU A 112 10.59 31.10 13.94
N VAL A 113 11.58 30.93 13.07
CA VAL A 113 12.49 29.79 13.09
C VAL A 113 12.93 29.56 14.53
N TYR A 114 12.45 28.47 15.14
CA TYR A 114 13.04 27.96 16.37
C TYR A 114 14.52 27.69 16.08
N ASP A 115 15.39 28.52 16.66
CA ASP A 115 16.82 28.25 16.77
C ASP A 115 16.99 26.91 17.49
N LEU A 116 17.11 25.85 16.69
CA LEU A 116 17.58 24.55 17.13
C LEU A 116 18.99 24.78 17.66
N LYS A 117 19.09 24.98 18.98
CA LYS A 117 20.34 24.86 19.72
C LYS A 117 20.90 23.49 19.37
N VAL A 118 21.87 23.49 18.46
CA VAL A 118 22.73 22.35 18.18
C VAL A 118 23.36 22.00 19.51
N ILE A 119 22.86 20.94 20.14
CA ILE A 119 23.50 20.37 21.33
C ILE A 119 24.84 19.83 20.81
N PRO A 120 25.99 20.40 21.22
CA PRO A 120 27.26 19.78 20.90
C PRO A 120 27.26 18.41 21.58
N GLN A 121 27.10 17.36 20.77
CA GLN A 121 27.42 16.02 21.20
C GLN A 121 28.94 15.94 21.17
N ASP A 122 29.56 16.08 22.32
CA ASP A 122 30.95 15.68 22.51
C ASP A 122 31.00 14.16 22.36
N VAL A 123 31.16 13.71 21.12
CA VAL A 123 31.38 12.30 20.82
C VAL A 123 32.81 11.99 21.25
N ASP A 124 32.94 11.12 22.25
CA ASP A 124 34.26 10.70 22.74
C ASP A 124 35.03 10.00 21.61
N GLU A 125 36.12 10.62 21.18
CA GLU A 125 37.03 10.11 20.14
C GLU A 125 37.49 8.68 20.46
N GLN A 126 37.60 8.32 21.74
CA GLN A 126 37.97 6.97 22.18
C GLN A 126 36.85 5.95 21.92
N GLU A 127 35.59 6.34 22.04
CA GLU A 127 34.44 5.48 21.76
C GLU A 127 34.30 5.25 20.25
N LEU A 128 34.56 6.30 19.46
CA LEU A 128 34.60 6.24 17.99
C LEU A 128 35.74 5.33 17.49
N GLN A 129 36.91 5.34 18.13
CA GLN A 129 38.00 4.43 17.82
C GLN A 129 37.71 2.97 18.22
N LYS A 130 37.03 2.74 19.36
CA LYS A 130 36.60 1.39 19.76
C LYS A 130 35.60 0.81 18.75
N LEU A 131 34.62 1.61 18.32
CA LEU A 131 33.66 1.19 17.29
C LEU A 131 34.34 0.84 15.97
N ARG A 132 35.36 1.59 15.55
CA ARG A 132 36.16 1.25 14.35
C ARG A 132 36.92 -0.07 14.52
N GLN A 133 37.62 -0.25 15.64
CA GLN A 133 38.33 -1.50 15.92
C GLN A 133 37.42 -2.72 16.03
N GLU A 134 36.19 -2.54 16.54
CA GLU A 134 35.21 -3.62 16.65
C GLU A 134 34.59 -3.98 15.30
N ASN A 135 34.40 -3.00 14.42
CA ASN A 135 33.98 -3.22 13.03
C ASN A 135 35.06 -3.95 12.21
N ASP A 136 36.33 -3.57 12.39
CA ASP A 136 37.47 -4.20 11.70
C ASP A 136 37.75 -5.63 12.20
N ARG A 137 37.30 -5.96 13.42
CA ARG A 137 37.42 -7.29 14.02
C ARG A 137 36.35 -8.28 13.59
N ASN A 138 35.40 -7.88 12.73
CA ASN A 138 34.36 -8.77 12.25
C ASN A 138 34.78 -9.38 10.87
N PRO A 139 35.40 -10.58 10.83
CA PRO A 139 35.91 -11.18 9.59
C PRO A 139 34.83 -11.58 8.58
N LEU A 140 33.55 -11.43 8.93
CA LEU A 140 32.41 -11.73 8.05
C LEU A 140 32.12 -10.68 6.97
N ARG A 141 32.85 -9.55 6.94
CA ARG A 141 32.62 -8.47 5.94
C ARG A 141 33.74 -8.27 4.91
N ALA A 142 34.90 -8.88 5.08
CA ALA A 142 36.03 -8.68 4.17
C ALA A 142 35.82 -9.31 2.77
N ASP A 143 34.84 -10.19 2.59
CA ASP A 143 34.55 -10.88 1.31
C ASP A 143 33.36 -10.32 0.53
N ILE A 144 32.71 -9.24 0.99
CA ILE A 144 31.59 -8.58 0.25
C ILE A 144 32.11 -7.48 -0.68
N GLY A 145 33.29 -7.71 -1.28
CA GLY A 145 33.86 -6.90 -2.37
C GLY A 145 33.50 -7.46 -3.75
N ALA A 146 32.78 -8.58 -3.83
CA ALA A 146 32.18 -9.06 -5.06
C ALA A 146 30.99 -8.17 -5.42
N GLU A 147 30.90 -7.75 -6.68
CA GLU A 147 29.76 -7.05 -7.29
C GLU A 147 28.45 -7.53 -6.67
N ILE A 148 27.85 -6.69 -5.82
CA ILE A 148 26.49 -6.93 -5.34
C ILE A 148 25.63 -6.74 -6.58
N ASP A 149 25.16 -7.86 -7.12
CA ASP A 149 24.19 -7.93 -8.19
C ASP A 149 22.95 -7.12 -7.76
N VAL A 150 22.85 -5.90 -8.30
CA VAL A 150 21.85 -4.89 -7.93
C VAL A 150 20.43 -5.44 -8.16
N GLU A 151 20.27 -6.35 -9.13
CA GLU A 151 19.01 -7.04 -9.41
C GLU A 151 18.62 -8.01 -8.28
N LYS A 152 19.58 -8.77 -7.75
CA LYS A 152 19.30 -9.70 -6.64
C LYS A 152 18.92 -8.98 -5.34
N ALA A 153 19.53 -7.82 -5.08
CA ALA A 153 19.16 -6.97 -3.94
C ALA A 153 17.76 -6.35 -4.11
N ARG A 154 17.33 -6.08 -5.36
CA ARG A 154 15.97 -5.62 -5.68
C ARG A 154 14.92 -6.71 -5.44
N GLU A 155 15.21 -7.96 -5.81
CA GLU A 155 14.29 -9.09 -5.59
C GLU A 155 14.03 -9.36 -4.11
N GLU A 156 15.08 -9.30 -3.27
CA GLU A 156 14.96 -9.58 -1.82
C GLU A 156 14.17 -8.48 -1.07
N GLU A 157 14.24 -7.24 -1.54
CA GLU A 157 13.51 -6.11 -0.95
C GLU A 157 12.02 -6.10 -1.33
N ILE A 158 11.68 -6.52 -2.56
CA ILE A 158 10.28 -6.66 -3.00
C ILE A 158 9.61 -7.87 -2.31
N ALA A 159 10.35 -8.96 -2.07
CA ALA A 159 9.86 -10.12 -1.31
C ALA A 159 9.54 -9.78 0.16
N PHE A 160 10.14 -8.74 0.73
CA PHE A 160 9.80 -8.24 2.07
C PHE A 160 8.46 -7.49 2.11
N LEU A 161 8.06 -6.88 0.99
CA LEU A 161 6.83 -6.10 0.92
C LEU A 161 5.58 -6.97 0.78
N LEU A 162 5.69 -8.18 0.23
CA LEU A 162 4.55 -9.08 0.18
C LEU A 162 4.27 -9.64 1.58
N PRO A 163 3.00 -9.62 2.06
CA PRO A 163 2.68 -10.14 3.38
C PRO A 163 3.06 -11.62 3.45
N GLN A 164 4.11 -11.94 4.19
CA GLN A 164 4.44 -13.32 4.50
C GLN A 164 3.28 -13.87 5.33
N HIS A 165 2.43 -14.68 4.69
CA HIS A 165 1.30 -15.35 5.34
C HIS A 165 1.83 -16.20 6.49
N SER A 166 1.89 -15.60 7.67
CA SER A 166 2.04 -16.36 8.90
C SER A 166 0.76 -17.19 9.03
N PRO A 167 0.86 -18.50 9.33
CA PRO A 167 -0.32 -19.33 9.52
C PRO A 167 -1.21 -18.66 10.57
N PRO A 168 -2.51 -18.49 10.30
CA PRO A 168 -3.39 -17.68 11.11
C PRO A 168 -3.33 -18.12 12.58
N SER A 169 -3.06 -17.15 13.46
CA SER A 169 -3.16 -17.31 14.90
C SER A 169 -4.52 -17.91 15.25
N HIS A 170 -4.53 -18.97 16.07
CA HIS A 170 -5.69 -19.79 16.45
C HIS A 170 -6.77 -19.02 17.24
N GLY A 171 -7.42 -18.05 16.60
CA GLY A 171 -8.76 -17.62 16.99
C GLY A 171 -9.77 -18.76 16.74
N PRO A 172 -10.98 -18.71 17.33
CA PRO A 172 -12.04 -19.64 16.98
C PRO A 172 -12.21 -19.58 15.46
N ALA A 173 -12.07 -20.73 14.79
CA ALA A 173 -12.20 -20.82 13.35
C ALA A 173 -13.63 -20.39 12.98
N VAL A 174 -13.78 -19.14 12.53
CA VAL A 174 -14.99 -18.67 11.87
C VAL A 174 -15.27 -19.64 10.74
N SER A 175 -16.48 -20.18 10.69
CA SER A 175 -16.83 -21.15 9.64
C SER A 175 -16.63 -20.49 8.27
N GLU A 176 -16.11 -21.23 7.28
CA GLU A 176 -15.99 -20.70 5.91
C GLU A 176 -17.34 -20.16 5.41
N GLU A 177 -18.43 -20.79 5.79
CA GLU A 177 -19.80 -20.33 5.53
C GLU A 177 -20.07 -18.93 6.10
N GLU A 178 -19.68 -18.66 7.35
CA GLU A 178 -19.87 -17.35 7.99
C GLU A 178 -19.01 -16.27 7.29
N HIS A 179 -17.81 -16.64 6.85
CA HIS A 179 -16.94 -15.76 6.07
C HIS A 179 -17.62 -15.40 4.74
N PHE A 180 -18.07 -16.37 3.94
CA PHE A 180 -18.72 -16.09 2.66
C PHE A 180 -20.04 -15.32 2.80
N GLN A 181 -20.83 -15.60 3.83
CA GLN A 181 -22.02 -14.81 4.15
C GLN A 181 -21.66 -13.36 4.46
N ARG A 182 -20.57 -13.12 5.19
CA ARG A 182 -20.05 -11.78 5.44
C ARG A 182 -19.62 -11.10 4.15
N VAL A 183 -18.79 -11.74 3.32
CA VAL A 183 -18.33 -11.17 2.04
C VAL A 183 -19.50 -10.83 1.14
N THR A 184 -20.47 -11.74 1.01
CA THR A 184 -21.68 -11.53 0.19
C THR A 184 -22.53 -10.38 0.69
N ARG A 185 -22.71 -10.26 2.02
CA ARG A 185 -23.46 -9.16 2.63
C ARG A 185 -22.82 -7.80 2.36
N VAL A 186 -21.50 -7.71 2.57
CA VAL A 186 -20.73 -6.49 2.31
C VAL A 186 -20.81 -6.13 0.83
N ARG A 187 -20.52 -7.09 -0.06
CA ARG A 187 -20.62 -6.89 -1.52
C ARG A 187 -21.97 -6.32 -1.92
N ASN A 188 -23.06 -6.98 -1.53
CA ASN A 188 -24.40 -6.55 -1.92
C ASN A 188 -24.75 -5.14 -1.40
N SER A 189 -24.35 -4.81 -0.17
CA SER A 189 -24.58 -3.48 0.43
C SER A 189 -23.90 -2.37 -0.39
N TYR A 190 -22.66 -2.55 -0.81
CA TYR A 190 -21.92 -1.53 -1.57
C TYR A 190 -22.30 -1.50 -3.05
N MET A 191 -22.51 -2.66 -3.69
CA MET A 191 -22.96 -2.75 -5.08
C MET A 191 -24.29 -2.04 -5.30
N GLN A 192 -25.25 -2.21 -4.38
CA GLN A 192 -26.55 -1.53 -4.46
C GLN A 192 -26.47 -0.02 -4.30
N LYS A 193 -25.48 0.49 -3.54
CA LYS A 193 -25.36 1.91 -3.21
C LYS A 193 -24.52 2.68 -4.23
N LEU A 194 -23.41 2.10 -4.66
CA LEU A 194 -22.35 2.81 -5.39
C LEU A 194 -22.10 2.25 -6.80
N GLN A 195 -22.69 1.10 -7.15
CA GLN A 195 -22.47 0.44 -8.45
C GLN A 195 -20.97 0.28 -8.77
N LEU A 196 -20.18 -0.19 -7.80
CA LEU A 196 -18.73 -0.28 -7.99
C LEU A 196 -18.41 -1.25 -9.14
N PRO A 197 -17.38 -0.97 -9.95
CA PRO A 197 -16.96 -1.88 -11.00
C PRO A 197 -16.44 -3.22 -10.43
N ARG A 198 -16.15 -4.18 -11.31
CA ARG A 198 -15.52 -5.43 -10.89
C ARG A 198 -14.07 -5.18 -10.43
N PRO A 199 -13.61 -5.80 -9.33
CA PRO A 199 -12.20 -5.75 -8.96
C PRO A 199 -11.34 -6.29 -10.10
N LEU A 200 -10.36 -5.49 -10.53
CA LEU A 200 -9.46 -5.83 -11.63
C LEU A 200 -8.49 -6.95 -11.24
N LEU A 201 -8.03 -7.74 -12.23
CA LEU A 201 -6.89 -8.63 -12.02
C LEU A 201 -5.57 -7.85 -12.09
N ALA A 202 -4.47 -8.47 -11.68
CA ALA A 202 -3.15 -7.86 -11.60
C ALA A 202 -2.71 -7.21 -12.92
N GLU A 203 -2.78 -7.97 -14.02
CA GLU A 203 -2.37 -7.50 -15.35
C GLU A 203 -3.24 -6.32 -15.82
N GLU A 204 -4.57 -6.46 -15.73
CA GLU A 204 -5.52 -5.38 -16.07
C GLU A 204 -5.32 -4.13 -15.22
N LEU A 205 -5.06 -4.30 -13.92
CA LEU A 205 -4.85 -3.21 -12.98
C LEU A 205 -3.60 -2.41 -13.32
N LEU A 206 -2.48 -3.09 -13.58
CA LEU A 206 -1.21 -2.45 -13.93
C LEU A 206 -1.31 -1.74 -15.28
N GLU A 207 -1.92 -2.38 -16.29
CA GLU A 207 -2.15 -1.76 -17.59
C GLU A 207 -2.93 -0.45 -17.47
N LYS A 208 -4.05 -0.47 -16.74
CA LYS A 208 -4.88 0.73 -16.55
C LYS A 208 -4.22 1.79 -15.67
N THR A 209 -3.38 1.39 -14.70
CA THR A 209 -2.72 2.33 -13.79
C THR A 209 -1.54 3.05 -14.47
N GLN A 210 -0.94 2.45 -15.50
CA GLN A 210 0.22 2.98 -16.22
C GLN A 210 0.05 4.43 -16.69
N LYS A 211 -1.14 4.81 -17.17
CA LYS A 211 -1.42 6.18 -17.66
C LYS A 211 -1.32 7.25 -16.56
N TYR A 212 -1.41 6.87 -15.29
CA TYR A 212 -1.36 7.79 -14.16
C TYR A 212 0.01 7.87 -13.51
N LEU A 213 0.99 7.06 -13.90
CA LEU A 213 2.30 7.07 -13.23
C LEU A 213 2.95 8.45 -13.20
N LEU A 214 2.73 9.29 -14.22
CA LEU A 214 3.22 10.68 -14.27
C LEU A 214 2.69 11.55 -13.12
N LEU A 215 1.59 11.16 -12.47
CA LEU A 215 1.08 11.86 -11.30
C LEU A 215 2.04 11.76 -10.11
N VAL A 216 2.85 10.71 -10.02
CA VAL A 216 3.83 10.54 -8.94
C VAL A 216 4.78 11.72 -8.90
N GLU A 217 5.36 12.12 -10.04
CA GLU A 217 6.27 13.27 -10.11
C GLU A 217 5.57 14.57 -9.71
N ARG A 218 4.31 14.74 -10.12
CA ARG A 218 3.51 15.93 -9.78
C ARG A 218 3.17 16.01 -8.30
N ILE A 219 2.92 14.87 -7.65
CA ILE A 219 2.67 14.80 -6.20
C ILE A 219 3.98 15.06 -5.44
N LEU A 220 5.08 14.40 -5.83
CA LEU A 220 6.39 14.57 -5.17
C LEU A 220 6.93 16.01 -5.27
N SER A 221 6.67 16.69 -6.38
CA SER A 221 7.00 18.11 -6.58
C SER A 221 6.02 19.09 -5.91
N GLY A 222 4.91 18.60 -5.36
CA GLY A 222 3.86 19.43 -4.75
C GLY A 222 3.00 20.20 -5.74
N GLN A 223 3.07 19.88 -7.04
CA GLN A 223 2.26 20.51 -8.09
C GLN A 223 0.82 19.99 -8.13
N ARG A 224 0.56 18.81 -7.56
CA ARG A 224 -0.78 18.20 -7.48
C ARG A 224 -1.16 18.01 -6.01
N PRO A 225 -2.35 18.46 -5.57
CA PRO A 225 -2.85 18.15 -4.24
C PRO A 225 -3.12 16.65 -4.12
N SER A 226 -2.95 16.12 -2.91
CA SER A 226 -3.13 14.70 -2.61
C SER A 226 -3.66 14.55 -1.19
N MET A 227 -4.84 13.96 -1.06
CA MET A 227 -5.46 13.68 0.24
C MET A 227 -4.60 12.73 1.07
N TYR A 228 -4.08 11.66 0.45
CA TYR A 228 -3.23 10.70 1.15
C TYR A 228 -1.90 11.33 1.60
N TYR A 229 -1.35 12.26 0.81
CA TYR A 229 -0.17 13.01 1.19
C TYR A 229 -0.45 13.93 2.39
N GLU A 230 -1.63 14.56 2.44
CA GLU A 230 -2.04 15.36 3.59
C GLU A 230 -2.19 14.52 4.86
N HIS A 231 -2.78 13.32 4.75
CA HIS A 231 -2.84 12.36 5.86
C HIS A 231 -1.42 11.97 6.33
N ALA A 232 -0.52 11.66 5.41
CA ALA A 232 0.88 11.35 5.70
C ALA A 232 1.61 12.53 6.37
N ARG A 233 1.37 13.76 5.91
CA ARG A 233 1.92 14.99 6.50
C ARG A 233 1.37 15.25 7.90
N ASN A 234 0.09 14.98 8.13
CA ASN A 234 -0.54 15.11 9.44
C ASN A 234 -0.02 14.06 10.42
N ALA A 235 0.22 12.82 9.98
CA ALA A 235 0.91 11.80 10.76
C ALA A 235 2.33 12.23 11.15
N PHE A 236 3.10 12.74 10.18
CA PHE A 236 4.44 13.27 10.42
C PHE A 236 4.46 14.40 11.45
N LYS A 237 3.55 15.38 11.35
CA LYS A 237 3.45 16.51 12.30
C LYS A 237 3.20 16.06 13.75
N ARG A 238 2.57 14.90 13.95
CA ARG A 238 2.31 14.33 15.29
C ARG A 238 3.52 13.58 15.84
N SER A 239 4.46 13.19 14.99
CA SER A 239 5.69 12.51 15.41
C SER A 239 6.75 13.51 15.88
N ARG A 240 7.59 13.07 16.82
CA ARG A 240 8.81 13.78 17.25
C ARG A 240 10.07 13.15 16.67
N ARG A 241 9.94 12.05 15.93
CA ARG A 241 11.06 11.26 15.41
C ARG A 241 11.41 11.70 13.99
N ALA A 242 12.68 11.55 13.63
CA ALA A 242 13.16 11.82 12.27
C ALA A 242 12.72 10.75 11.25
N VAL A 243 12.44 9.53 11.73
CA VAL A 243 12.01 8.37 10.94
C VAL A 243 10.82 7.72 11.64
N LEU A 244 9.88 7.21 10.86
CA LEU A 244 8.70 6.47 11.31
C LEU A 244 9.14 5.18 11.99
N SER A 245 8.85 5.07 13.28
CA SER A 245 9.15 3.85 14.03
C SER A 245 8.04 2.81 13.89
N ILE A 246 8.39 1.53 14.10
CA ILE A 246 7.43 0.41 14.06
C ILE A 246 6.26 0.63 15.04
N ASP A 247 6.53 1.17 16.23
CA ASP A 247 5.49 1.45 17.23
C ASP A 247 4.56 2.59 16.83
N GLU A 248 5.09 3.60 16.13
CA GLU A 248 4.26 4.67 15.56
C GLU A 248 3.42 4.12 14.41
N PHE A 249 4.03 3.35 13.51
CA PHE A 249 3.35 2.73 12.38
C PHE A 249 2.16 1.87 12.83
N ARG A 250 2.32 1.03 13.85
CA ARG A 250 1.24 0.22 14.44
C ARG A 250 0.11 1.03 15.06
N ARG A 251 0.35 2.29 15.42
CA ARG A 251 -0.63 3.22 15.99
C ARG A 251 -1.27 4.11 14.93
N LEU A 252 -0.78 4.08 13.69
CA LEU A 252 -1.41 4.81 12.59
C LEU A 252 -2.75 4.16 12.26
N ASP A 253 -3.71 5.00 11.93
CA ASP A 253 -4.97 4.55 11.38
C ASP A 253 -4.77 4.23 9.90
N LEU A 254 -4.46 2.96 9.60
CA LEU A 254 -4.20 2.49 8.25
C LEU A 254 -5.45 2.55 7.35
N SER A 255 -6.65 2.69 7.93
CA SER A 255 -7.88 2.85 7.15
C SER A 255 -7.84 4.13 6.29
N LEU A 256 -7.22 5.20 6.79
CA LEU A 256 -7.02 6.46 6.07
C LEU A 256 -6.05 6.35 4.87
N PHE A 257 -5.28 5.27 4.81
CA PHE A 257 -4.31 5.02 3.74
C PHE A 257 -4.70 3.83 2.86
N THR A 258 -5.91 3.30 3.05
CA THR A 258 -6.38 2.14 2.30
C THR A 258 -7.12 2.61 1.05
N ALA A 259 -6.76 2.02 -0.08
CA ALA A 259 -7.40 2.23 -1.36
C ALA A 259 -8.73 1.43 -1.38
N GLY A 260 -9.79 1.99 -0.81
CA GLY A 260 -10.96 1.22 -0.37
C GLY A 260 -11.57 0.30 -1.42
N TYR A 261 -12.00 0.79 -2.58
CA TYR A 261 -12.65 -0.07 -3.59
C TYR A 261 -11.73 -1.21 -4.08
N TYR A 262 -10.42 -0.97 -4.18
CA TYR A 262 -9.44 -1.93 -4.70
C TYR A 262 -8.91 -2.92 -3.63
N GLY A 263 -8.89 -2.51 -2.36
CA GLY A 263 -8.29 -3.29 -1.28
C GLY A 263 -6.77 -3.17 -1.22
N VAL A 264 -6.18 -3.77 -0.18
CA VAL A 264 -4.76 -3.62 0.15
C VAL A 264 -3.89 -4.45 -0.79
N ARG A 265 -4.32 -5.64 -1.23
CA ARG A 265 -3.51 -6.50 -2.11
C ARG A 265 -3.19 -5.80 -3.44
N ARG A 266 -4.20 -5.13 -4.02
CA ARG A 266 -4.07 -4.38 -5.28
C ARG A 266 -3.27 -3.09 -5.09
N GLN A 267 -3.49 -2.38 -3.99
CA GLN A 267 -2.68 -1.22 -3.60
C GLN A 267 -1.19 -1.57 -3.51
N MET A 268 -0.85 -2.71 -2.90
CA MET A 268 0.54 -3.17 -2.80
C MET A 268 1.15 -3.48 -4.15
N LEU A 269 0.40 -4.10 -5.06
CA LEU A 269 0.85 -4.37 -6.43
C LEU A 269 1.22 -3.05 -7.15
N VAL A 270 0.35 -2.04 -7.07
CA VAL A 270 0.62 -0.71 -7.64
C VAL A 270 1.82 -0.04 -6.96
N ALA A 271 2.00 -0.21 -5.65
CA ALA A 271 3.13 0.34 -4.92
C ALA A 271 4.48 -0.22 -5.41
N VAL A 272 4.54 -1.53 -5.71
CA VAL A 272 5.72 -2.17 -6.30
C VAL A 272 6.03 -1.56 -7.66
N GLU A 273 5.02 -1.33 -8.50
CA GLU A 273 5.20 -0.67 -9.80
C GLU A 273 5.72 0.76 -9.63
N VAL A 274 5.17 1.53 -8.69
CA VAL A 274 5.66 2.88 -8.37
C VAL A 274 7.12 2.87 -7.93
N LEU A 275 7.51 1.94 -7.07
CA LEU A 275 8.89 1.79 -6.63
C LEU A 275 9.81 1.42 -7.79
N HIS A 276 9.36 0.53 -8.69
CA HIS A 276 10.13 0.14 -9.86
C HIS A 276 10.53 1.35 -10.72
N HIS A 277 9.58 2.27 -10.99
CA HIS A 277 9.83 3.45 -11.83
C HIS A 277 10.48 4.62 -11.09
N TYR A 278 10.11 4.85 -9.82
CA TYR A 278 10.42 6.12 -9.14
C TYR A 278 11.34 5.98 -7.92
N ARG A 279 11.90 4.80 -7.65
CA ARG A 279 12.80 4.60 -6.49
C ARG A 279 13.96 5.58 -6.46
N GLU A 280 14.66 5.77 -7.57
CA GLU A 280 15.79 6.71 -7.64
C GLU A 280 15.35 8.16 -7.44
N LEU A 281 14.22 8.54 -8.04
CA LEU A 281 13.66 9.87 -7.90
C LEU A 281 13.33 10.15 -6.43
N MET A 282 12.63 9.23 -5.77
CA MET A 282 12.27 9.33 -4.35
C MET A 282 13.49 9.40 -3.43
N ALA A 283 14.56 8.65 -3.73
CA ALA A 283 15.80 8.68 -2.96
C ALA A 283 16.51 10.05 -3.02
N ARG A 284 16.36 10.80 -4.12
CA ARG A 284 16.94 12.13 -4.30
C ARG A 284 16.09 13.25 -3.67
N GLN A 285 14.84 12.96 -3.28
CA GLN A 285 13.95 13.98 -2.72
C GLN A 285 14.39 14.41 -1.31
N THR A 286 14.37 15.73 -1.07
CA THR A 286 14.69 16.33 0.25
C THR A 286 13.45 16.42 1.16
N ASN A 287 12.31 15.95 0.69
CA ASN A 287 11.03 16.02 1.38
C ASN A 287 11.07 15.28 2.73
N ARG A 288 10.86 16.01 3.82
CA ARG A 288 10.91 15.46 5.19
C ARG A 288 9.83 14.41 5.46
N VAL A 289 8.65 14.57 4.86
CA VAL A 289 7.53 13.62 5.04
C VAL A 289 7.88 12.29 4.38
N LEU A 290 8.36 12.34 3.13
CA LEU A 290 8.80 11.15 2.40
C LEU A 290 9.94 10.44 3.12
N ARG A 291 10.94 11.19 3.62
CA ARG A 291 12.06 10.61 4.38
C ARG A 291 11.63 9.98 5.71
N TRP A 292 10.64 10.58 6.37
CA TRP A 292 10.12 10.04 7.62
C TRP A 292 9.38 8.71 7.40
N TRP A 293 8.50 8.65 6.39
CA TRP A 293 7.82 7.41 6.01
C TRP A 293 8.78 6.36 5.44
N GLY A 294 9.81 6.79 4.70
CA GLY A 294 10.61 5.90 3.87
C GLY A 294 9.95 5.68 2.50
N ALA A 295 10.75 5.46 1.47
CA ALA A 295 10.27 5.40 0.09
C ALA A 295 9.25 4.29 -0.14
N SER A 296 9.45 3.13 0.50
CA SER A 296 8.55 1.98 0.35
C SER A 296 7.17 2.21 0.96
N ASP A 297 7.12 2.57 2.24
CA ASP A 297 5.84 2.83 2.92
C ASP A 297 5.14 4.05 2.32
N PHE A 298 5.90 5.06 1.87
CA PHE A 298 5.33 6.20 1.17
C PHE A 298 4.72 5.81 -0.19
N ALA A 299 5.38 4.93 -0.96
CA ALA A 299 4.81 4.41 -2.20
C ALA A 299 3.53 3.62 -1.93
N GLN A 300 3.53 2.78 -0.90
CA GLN A 300 2.40 1.93 -0.55
C GLN A 300 1.21 2.69 0.01
N TYR A 301 1.43 3.60 0.97
CA TYR A 301 0.35 4.25 1.71
C TYR A 301 -0.03 5.63 1.18
N VAL A 302 0.79 6.23 0.31
CA VAL A 302 0.51 7.56 -0.25
C VAL A 302 0.35 7.51 -1.77
N LEU A 303 1.38 7.06 -2.50
CA LEU A 303 1.37 7.17 -3.96
C LEU A 303 0.42 6.18 -4.62
N ALA A 304 0.41 4.91 -4.19
CA ALA A 304 -0.47 3.91 -4.78
C ALA A 304 -1.97 4.23 -4.59
N PRO A 305 -2.45 4.62 -3.39
CA PRO A 305 -3.85 5.06 -3.23
C PRO A 305 -4.22 6.28 -4.08
N GLU A 306 -3.31 7.23 -4.31
CA GLU A 306 -3.56 8.37 -5.20
C GLU A 306 -3.72 7.96 -6.66
N LEU A 307 -2.85 7.06 -7.14
CA LEU A 307 -2.97 6.51 -8.49
C LEU A 307 -4.26 5.73 -8.67
N LEU A 308 -4.62 4.92 -7.66
CA LEU A 308 -5.87 4.18 -7.64
C LEU A 308 -7.10 5.09 -7.55
N SER A 309 -6.99 6.25 -6.90
CA SER A 309 -8.08 7.25 -6.88
C SER A 309 -8.27 7.88 -8.25
N ALA A 310 -7.18 8.19 -8.97
CA ALA A 310 -7.27 8.66 -10.35
C ALA A 310 -7.85 7.58 -11.29
N LEU A 311 -7.51 6.30 -11.07
CA LEU A 311 -8.12 5.20 -11.81
C LEU A 311 -9.61 5.05 -11.48
N CYS A 312 -9.99 5.14 -10.20
CA CYS A 312 -11.38 5.09 -9.75
C CYS A 312 -12.22 6.21 -10.38
N GLN A 313 -11.68 7.42 -10.45
CA GLN A 313 -12.31 8.55 -11.12
C GLN A 313 -12.70 8.20 -12.57
N ASP A 314 -11.77 7.63 -13.34
CA ASP A 314 -12.04 7.27 -14.72
C ASP A 314 -12.96 6.03 -14.84
N GLU A 315 -12.77 4.99 -14.02
CA GLU A 315 -13.59 3.77 -14.10
C GLU A 315 -15.06 4.01 -13.73
N MET A 316 -15.31 4.96 -12.83
CA MET A 316 -16.65 5.31 -12.38
C MET A 316 -17.20 6.59 -13.03
N ASN A 317 -16.44 7.19 -13.95
CA ASN A 317 -16.77 8.47 -14.59
C ASN A 317 -17.15 9.57 -13.58
N LEU A 318 -16.37 9.69 -12.50
CA LEU A 318 -16.63 10.67 -11.44
C LEU A 318 -16.17 12.07 -11.89
N PRO A 319 -16.93 13.13 -11.54
CA PRO A 319 -16.67 14.46 -12.08
C PRO A 319 -15.38 15.07 -11.52
N THR A 320 -15.03 14.76 -10.26
CA THR A 320 -13.82 15.28 -9.62
C THR A 320 -12.99 14.16 -8.98
N LEU A 321 -11.72 14.47 -8.67
CA LEU A 321 -10.86 13.54 -7.94
C LEU A 321 -11.31 13.40 -6.49
N GLU A 322 -11.86 14.48 -5.92
CA GLU A 322 -12.44 14.53 -4.59
C GLU A 322 -13.62 13.56 -4.44
N ASP A 323 -14.44 13.38 -5.48
CA ASP A 323 -15.50 12.36 -5.46
C ASP A 323 -14.92 10.94 -5.45
N ALA A 324 -13.81 10.71 -6.16
CA ALA A 324 -13.13 9.41 -6.15
C ALA A 324 -12.54 9.11 -4.78
N TRP A 325 -11.92 10.12 -4.15
CA TRP A 325 -11.46 10.10 -2.77
C TRP A 325 -12.57 9.74 -1.77
N ASP A 326 -13.75 10.36 -1.88
CA ASP A 326 -14.92 10.03 -1.05
C ASP A 326 -15.37 8.58 -1.25
N VAL A 327 -15.39 8.09 -2.49
CA VAL A 327 -15.69 6.69 -2.79
C VAL A 327 -14.66 5.76 -2.15
N MET A 328 -13.37 6.08 -2.25
CA MET A 328 -12.30 5.27 -1.69
C MET A 328 -12.37 5.19 -0.17
N GLU A 329 -12.63 6.30 0.53
CA GLU A 329 -12.83 6.28 1.98
C GLU A 329 -14.07 5.45 2.36
N ALA A 330 -15.19 5.69 1.69
CA ALA A 330 -16.46 5.02 1.96
C ALA A 330 -16.42 3.51 1.70
N THR A 331 -15.53 3.03 0.82
CA THR A 331 -15.45 1.63 0.40
C THR A 331 -14.31 0.85 1.05
N THR A 332 -13.68 1.39 2.10
CA THR A 332 -12.59 0.71 2.83
C THR A 332 -12.96 -0.70 3.29
N GLU A 333 -14.15 -0.89 3.85
CA GLU A 333 -14.63 -2.22 4.25
C GLU A 333 -14.80 -3.16 3.06
N PHE A 334 -15.27 -2.65 1.92
CA PHE A 334 -15.42 -3.42 0.69
C PHE A 334 -14.06 -3.93 0.20
N GLY A 335 -13.03 -3.10 0.18
CA GLY A 335 -11.68 -3.51 -0.21
C GLY A 335 -11.14 -4.65 0.64
N LEU A 336 -11.20 -4.45 1.95
CA LEU A 336 -10.63 -5.39 2.92
C LEU A 336 -11.37 -6.72 2.98
N VAL A 337 -12.69 -6.72 2.79
CA VAL A 337 -13.52 -7.93 2.94
C VAL A 337 -13.81 -8.60 1.60
N VAL A 338 -14.03 -7.82 0.54
CA VAL A 338 -14.52 -8.32 -0.76
C VAL A 338 -13.42 -8.34 -1.81
N ALA A 339 -12.71 -7.22 -2.00
CA ALA A 339 -11.69 -7.14 -3.04
C ALA A 339 -10.48 -8.02 -2.71
N ASP A 340 -10.01 -8.00 -1.46
CA ASP A 340 -8.84 -8.75 -1.01
C ASP A 340 -9.10 -10.26 -0.86
N ASP A 341 -10.35 -10.69 -0.62
CA ASP A 341 -10.75 -12.11 -0.64
C ASP A 341 -10.85 -12.67 -2.07
N GLY A 342 -11.04 -11.79 -3.06
CA GLY A 342 -11.08 -12.14 -4.47
C GLY A 342 -9.73 -12.57 -5.05
N PRO A 343 -9.72 -13.18 -6.24
CA PRO A 343 -8.48 -13.47 -6.95
C PRO A 343 -7.79 -12.15 -7.34
N LEU A 344 -6.48 -12.12 -7.20
CA LEU A 344 -5.62 -11.05 -7.73
C LEU A 344 -5.08 -11.44 -9.11
N GLU A 345 -4.71 -12.71 -9.27
CA GLU A 345 -4.11 -13.25 -10.49
C GLU A 345 -5.06 -14.20 -11.22
N GLU A 346 -4.91 -14.35 -12.53
CA GLU A 346 -5.75 -15.24 -13.34
C GLU A 346 -5.72 -16.69 -12.85
N TRP A 347 -4.56 -17.18 -12.40
CA TRP A 347 -4.40 -18.55 -11.93
C TRP A 347 -5.05 -18.80 -10.56
N GLU A 348 -5.38 -17.75 -9.80
CA GLU A 348 -6.15 -17.87 -8.54
C GLU A 348 -7.64 -18.09 -8.80
N VAL A 349 -8.14 -17.68 -9.98
CA VAL A 349 -9.57 -17.71 -10.31
C VAL A 349 -10.18 -19.11 -10.19
N PRO A 350 -9.60 -20.20 -10.75
CA PRO A 350 -10.21 -21.53 -10.65
C PRO A 350 -10.29 -22.05 -9.21
N ALA A 351 -9.24 -21.84 -8.41
CA ALA A 351 -9.22 -22.26 -7.01
C ALA A 351 -10.25 -21.49 -6.18
N HIS A 352 -10.37 -20.20 -6.44
CA HIS A 352 -11.35 -19.34 -5.80
C HIS A 352 -12.81 -19.73 -6.16
N LEU A 353 -13.08 -20.04 -7.44
CA LEU A 353 -14.39 -20.53 -7.88
C LEU A 353 -14.74 -21.89 -7.24
N ALA A 354 -13.79 -22.82 -7.17
CA ALA A 354 -14.00 -24.11 -6.49
C ALA A 354 -14.32 -23.93 -5.00
N ARG A 355 -13.68 -22.95 -4.35
CA ARG A 355 -13.95 -22.61 -2.94
C ARG A 355 -15.37 -22.08 -2.74
N LEU A 356 -15.86 -21.25 -3.67
CA LEU A 356 -17.25 -20.74 -3.65
C LEU A 356 -18.28 -21.84 -3.88
N GLU A 357 -18.02 -22.72 -4.85
CA GLU A 357 -18.89 -23.86 -5.15
C GLU A 357 -18.99 -24.82 -3.96
N ALA A 358 -17.86 -25.11 -3.31
CA ALA A 358 -17.82 -25.95 -2.10
C ALA A 358 -18.62 -25.35 -0.93
N ALA A 359 -18.69 -24.01 -0.85
CA ALA A 359 -19.52 -23.29 0.12
C ALA A 359 -20.98 -23.12 -0.34
N GLY A 360 -21.40 -23.74 -1.45
CA GLY A 360 -22.79 -23.66 -1.94
C GLY A 360 -23.17 -22.30 -2.53
N HIS A 361 -22.19 -21.45 -2.86
CA HIS A 361 -22.42 -20.18 -3.53
C HIS A 361 -22.36 -20.34 -5.05
N ASN A 362 -23.22 -19.62 -5.76
CA ASN A 362 -23.28 -19.68 -7.22
C ASN A 362 -22.03 -19.03 -7.85
N PRO A 363 -21.33 -19.68 -8.79
CA PRO A 363 -20.16 -19.11 -9.49
C PRO A 363 -20.45 -17.81 -10.25
N ASN A 364 -21.72 -17.47 -10.53
CA ASN A 364 -22.13 -16.15 -11.01
C ASN A 364 -21.90 -15.00 -9.99
N TRP A 365 -21.23 -15.27 -8.87
CA TRP A 365 -20.80 -14.29 -7.88
C TRP A 365 -19.93 -13.19 -8.49
N GLN A 366 -19.19 -13.49 -9.55
CA GLN A 366 -18.57 -12.50 -10.42
C GLN A 366 -19.64 -12.08 -11.43
N GLY A 367 -20.36 -10.98 -11.16
CA GLY A 367 -21.25 -10.39 -12.16
C GLY A 367 -20.50 -10.23 -13.48
N ASP A 368 -20.98 -10.95 -14.50
CA ASP A 368 -20.47 -11.02 -15.88
C ASP A 368 -19.10 -11.68 -16.08
N THR A 369 -19.12 -13.02 -16.14
CA THR A 369 -18.00 -13.87 -16.58
C THR A 369 -17.70 -13.67 -18.08
N HIS A 370 -17.09 -12.55 -18.44
CA HIS A 370 -16.34 -12.37 -19.69
C HIS A 370 -14.85 -12.74 -19.54
N TYR A 371 -14.51 -13.70 -18.68
CA TYR A 371 -13.18 -14.34 -18.70
C TYR A 371 -13.05 -15.39 -19.82
N GLY A 372 -14.09 -15.55 -20.64
CA GLY A 372 -14.05 -16.31 -21.88
C GLY A 372 -13.82 -15.40 -23.08
N LYS A 373 -12.56 -15.23 -23.48
CA LYS A 373 -12.05 -14.90 -24.83
C LYS A 373 -13.00 -14.11 -25.77
N GLU A 374 -12.68 -12.84 -26.02
CA GLU A 374 -12.91 -12.24 -27.34
C GLU A 374 -11.78 -12.61 -28.31
#